data_AF-A0AA35SJF1-F1
#
_entry.id   AF-A0AA35SJF1-F1
#
_cell.length_a   1.000
_cell.length_b   1.000
_cell.length_c   1.000
_cell.angle_alpha   90.00
_cell.angle_beta   90.00
_cell.angle_gamma   90.00
#
_symmetry.space_group_name_H-M   'P 1'
#
loop_
_entity.id
_entity.type
_entity.pdbx_description
1 polymer ?
#
loop_
_entity_poly.entity_id
_entity_poly.type
_entity_poly.pdbx_seq_one_letter_code
_entity_poly.pdbx_strand_id
1 'polypeptide(L)'
;MYVYEGKDYSKVSESDKKTFDQLLAEKLRLSESAIGERALRSSGGGGNETGARGGALAAGLTLPEGRKRRQLSDEELEVRRKKRAELKAKRAKLREEQEQRKLEEKRKKREEFWRRNGYTSQNCPLEGSSEEEEEEGEEEEEEEERQINYVVGDVTQPQNTGSSDAIIIHCVDDSGRWGRGGLFSALSARSPQPQVHYELAGQMKDLHLGDAHIVPVDDVMSRPSGADMVALIVAQVREAGGRLSGIRLSALTTGLQRVARLALRRKGPSLLS
;
A
#
# COMPACT_ATOMS: atom_id res chain seq x y z
N MET A 1 12.04 13.35 -27.13
CA MET A 1 10.93 12.38 -27.14
C MET A 1 11.56 11.01 -26.90
N TYR A 2 11.44 10.46 -25.69
CA TYR A 2 12.02 9.15 -25.37
C TYR A 2 11.03 8.07 -25.81
N VAL A 3 11.44 7.24 -26.77
CA VAL A 3 10.66 6.09 -27.24
C VAL A 3 11.09 4.89 -26.41
N TYR A 4 10.18 4.36 -25.59
CA TYR A 4 10.40 3.19 -24.77
C TYR A 4 10.20 1.93 -25.62
N GLU A 5 11.30 1.31 -26.07
CA GLU A 5 11.28 -0.06 -26.58
C GLU A 5 10.92 -0.99 -25.42
N GLY A 6 9.72 -1.58 -25.41
CA GLY A 6 9.22 -2.44 -24.33
C GLY A 6 9.94 -3.78 -24.16
N LYS A 7 11.27 -3.78 -24.12
CA LYS A 7 12.11 -4.95 -23.81
C LYS A 7 12.43 -4.95 -22.32
N ASP A 8 12.06 -6.04 -21.66
CA ASP A 8 12.20 -6.22 -20.22
C ASP A 8 13.59 -6.84 -19.93
N TYR A 9 14.59 -5.99 -19.70
CA TYR A 9 16.00 -6.38 -19.49
C TYR A 9 16.30 -6.93 -18.08
N SER A 10 15.28 -7.21 -17.28
CA SER A 10 15.42 -7.77 -15.94
C SER A 10 15.88 -9.23 -15.95
N LYS A 11 15.69 -9.94 -17.06
CA LYS A 11 16.07 -11.34 -17.24
C LYS A 11 17.14 -11.44 -18.33
N VAL A 12 18.36 -11.83 -17.94
CA VAL A 12 19.46 -12.03 -18.88
C VAL A 12 19.23 -13.32 -19.66
N SER A 13 18.96 -13.22 -20.97
CA SER A 13 18.78 -14.40 -21.82
C SER A 13 20.10 -15.13 -22.04
N GLU A 14 20.06 -16.42 -22.37
CA GLU A 14 21.30 -17.15 -22.68
C GLU A 14 22.00 -16.63 -23.92
N SER A 15 21.24 -16.06 -24.88
CA SER A 15 21.81 -15.31 -26.01
C SER A 15 22.55 -14.06 -25.56
N ASP A 16 22.08 -13.36 -24.54
CA ASP A 16 22.75 -12.16 -24.00
C ASP A 16 24.05 -12.54 -23.29
N LYS A 17 24.09 -13.69 -22.60
CA LYS A 17 25.31 -14.22 -21.98
C LYS A 17 26.34 -14.61 -23.05
N LYS A 18 25.90 -15.31 -24.09
CA LYS A 18 26.79 -15.71 -25.20
C LYS A 18 27.32 -14.52 -25.99
N THR A 19 26.50 -13.50 -26.24
CA THR A 19 26.94 -12.26 -26.90
C THR A 19 27.88 -11.47 -25.99
N PHE A 20 27.64 -11.44 -24.67
CA PHE A 20 28.57 -10.85 -23.71
C PHE A 20 29.91 -11.59 -23.67
N ASP A 21 29.91 -12.92 -23.65
CA ASP A 21 31.13 -13.73 -23.66
C ASP A 21 31.89 -13.59 -24.98
N GLN A 22 31.18 -13.49 -26.11
CA GLN A 22 31.76 -13.20 -27.41
C GLN A 22 32.38 -11.81 -27.45
N LEU A 23 31.70 -10.78 -26.95
CA LEU A 23 32.23 -9.42 -26.84
C LEU A 23 33.44 -9.36 -25.88
N LEU A 24 33.43 -10.16 -24.81
CA LEU A 24 34.54 -10.25 -23.87
C LEU A 24 35.75 -10.95 -24.50
N ALA A 25 35.52 -12.02 -25.26
CA ALA A 25 36.55 -12.73 -26.02
C ALA A 25 37.08 -11.88 -27.19
N GLU A 26 36.22 -11.13 -27.86
CA GLU A 26 36.61 -10.17 -28.89
C GLU A 26 37.41 -9.02 -28.30
N LYS A 27 37.02 -8.51 -27.12
CA LYS A 27 37.79 -7.50 -26.40
C LYS A 27 39.13 -8.03 -25.90
N LEU A 28 39.21 -9.31 -25.51
CA LEU A 28 40.46 -9.98 -25.17
C LEU A 28 41.35 -10.14 -26.41
N ARG A 29 40.80 -10.57 -27.55
CA ARG A 29 41.52 -10.66 -28.83
C ARG A 29 41.95 -9.29 -29.35
N LEU A 30 41.11 -8.28 -29.22
CA LEU A 30 41.43 -6.89 -29.51
C LEU A 30 42.47 -6.36 -28.52
N SER A 31 42.51 -6.82 -27.27
CA SER A 31 43.56 -6.45 -26.31
C SER A 31 44.89 -7.15 -26.59
N GLU A 32 44.86 -8.37 -27.12
CA GLU A 32 46.03 -9.13 -27.59
C GLU A 32 46.58 -8.55 -28.91
N SER A 33 45.68 -8.12 -29.81
CA SER A 33 46.00 -7.43 -31.07
C SER A 33 46.40 -5.96 -30.86
N ALA A 34 45.82 -5.28 -29.85
CA ALA A 34 46.14 -3.90 -29.46
C ALA A 34 47.39 -3.80 -28.57
N ILE A 35 48.15 -4.88 -28.41
CA ILE A 35 49.60 -4.80 -28.12
C ILE A 35 50.31 -4.03 -29.26
N GLY A 36 49.69 -3.92 -30.45
CA GLY A 36 50.18 -3.14 -31.58
C GLY A 36 49.78 -1.65 -31.63
N GLU A 37 48.60 -1.24 -31.17
CA GLU A 37 48.14 0.14 -31.44
C GLU A 37 47.34 0.78 -30.28
N ARG A 38 48.08 1.58 -29.51
CA ARG A 38 47.76 2.94 -29.04
C ARG A 38 46.45 3.21 -28.24
N ALA A 39 46.67 3.49 -26.96
CA ALA A 39 45.87 4.40 -26.12
C ALA A 39 45.68 5.78 -26.78
N LEU A 40 44.60 6.54 -26.53
CA LEU A 40 44.38 7.42 -25.37
C LEU A 40 42.95 8.01 -25.55
N ARG A 41 42.05 7.97 -24.57
CA ARG A 41 41.90 8.92 -23.45
C ARG A 41 41.99 10.41 -23.82
N SER A 42 40.82 11.05 -23.74
CA SER A 42 40.52 12.39 -23.20
C SER A 42 41.71 13.33 -22.90
N SER A 43 41.69 14.49 -23.57
CA SER A 43 41.62 15.79 -22.89
C SER A 43 41.15 16.88 -23.86
N GLY A 44 40.20 17.71 -23.43
CA GLY A 44 40.09 19.13 -23.81
C GLY A 44 39.52 19.50 -25.19
N GLY A 45 38.26 19.93 -25.18
CA GLY A 45 37.78 21.17 -25.84
C GLY A 45 38.18 21.50 -27.28
N GLY A 46 37.17 21.44 -28.17
CA GLY A 46 36.83 22.53 -29.10
C GLY A 46 37.76 22.83 -30.29
N GLY A 47 37.23 22.60 -31.50
CA GLY A 47 37.43 23.53 -32.62
C GLY A 47 38.61 23.30 -33.56
N ASN A 48 38.27 22.75 -34.73
CA ASN A 48 38.70 23.17 -36.06
C ASN A 48 40.17 22.97 -36.58
N GLU A 49 40.20 22.22 -37.69
CA GLU A 49 41.06 22.29 -38.90
C GLU A 49 42.57 21.94 -38.89
N THR A 50 42.89 21.11 -39.90
CA THR A 50 44.16 20.93 -40.63
C THR A 50 45.28 20.09 -40.04
N GLY A 51 45.87 19.24 -40.91
CA GLY A 51 47.33 19.02 -40.91
C GLY A 51 47.81 17.60 -40.62
N ALA A 52 48.41 16.97 -41.63
CA ALA A 52 48.98 15.64 -41.62
C ALA A 52 50.33 15.49 -40.88
N ARG A 53 50.71 14.22 -40.67
CA ARG A 53 52.06 13.62 -40.48
C ARG A 53 52.66 13.57 -39.06
N GLY A 54 52.90 12.32 -38.64
CA GLY A 54 54.27 11.83 -38.47
C GLY A 54 54.85 11.73 -37.06
N GLY A 55 55.13 10.49 -36.64
CA GLY A 55 56.45 10.12 -36.14
C GLY A 55 56.80 10.38 -34.68
N ALA A 56 56.98 9.26 -33.96
CA ALA A 56 58.00 9.00 -32.93
C ALA A 56 58.12 9.96 -31.73
N LEU A 57 58.05 9.40 -30.52
CA LEU A 57 59.00 9.58 -29.41
C LEU A 57 58.49 8.71 -28.24
N ALA A 58 58.74 7.41 -28.33
CA ALA A 58 58.67 6.51 -27.18
C ALA A 58 60.10 6.28 -26.68
N ALA A 59 60.45 6.90 -25.56
CA ALA A 59 61.66 6.56 -24.81
C ALA A 59 61.40 6.74 -23.31
N GLY A 60 61.28 5.61 -22.61
CA GLY A 60 61.81 5.47 -21.25
C GLY A 60 60.93 5.89 -20.08
N LEU A 61 59.81 5.20 -19.83
CA LEU A 61 59.31 5.04 -18.46
C LEU A 61 58.82 3.61 -18.26
N THR A 62 59.67 2.80 -17.62
CA THR A 62 59.33 1.49 -17.06
C THR A 62 58.21 1.68 -16.03
N LEU A 63 57.00 1.15 -16.29
CA LEU A 63 55.99 1.02 -15.23
C LEU A 63 56.35 -0.19 -14.36
N PRO A 64 56.48 -0.03 -13.03
CA PRO A 64 56.90 -1.11 -12.16
C PRO A 64 55.81 -2.19 -12.06
N GLU A 65 56.29 -3.42 -11.86
CA GLU A 65 55.51 -4.63 -11.68
C GLU A 65 54.34 -4.47 -10.68
N GLY A 66 53.28 -5.23 -10.96
CA GLY A 66 51.98 -5.17 -10.29
C GLY A 66 52.04 -4.89 -8.79
N ARG A 67 51.46 -3.76 -8.37
CA ARG A 67 51.19 -3.48 -6.96
C ARG A 67 50.29 -4.57 -6.41
N LYS A 68 50.87 -5.48 -5.62
CA LYS A 68 50.11 -6.40 -4.74
C LYS A 68 49.12 -5.54 -3.95
N ARG A 69 47.83 -5.88 -4.00
CA ARG A 69 46.79 -5.20 -3.21
C ARG A 69 47.27 -5.17 -1.75
N ARG A 70 47.47 -3.98 -1.18
CA ARG A 70 47.76 -3.83 0.25
C ARG A 70 46.62 -4.50 1.01
N GLN A 71 46.94 -5.53 1.79
CA GLN A 71 45.99 -6.11 2.73
C GLN A 71 45.68 -5.04 3.77
N LEU A 72 44.41 -4.62 3.88
CA LEU A 72 43.99 -3.62 4.86
C LEU A 72 44.19 -4.19 6.26
N SER A 73 44.62 -3.35 7.21
CA SER A 73 44.64 -3.75 8.62
C SER A 73 43.22 -3.96 9.15
N ASP A 74 43.07 -4.78 10.19
CA ASP A 74 41.76 -5.09 10.79
C ASP A 74 41.04 -3.81 11.28
N GLU A 75 41.81 -2.83 11.79
CA GLU A 75 41.29 -1.52 12.19
C GLU A 75 40.76 -0.71 10.99
N GLU A 76 41.43 -0.73 9.84
CA GLU A 76 40.96 -0.05 8.62
C GLU A 76 39.71 -0.72 8.02
N LEU A 77 39.56 -2.03 8.20
CA LEU A 77 38.36 -2.77 7.79
C LEU A 77 37.15 -2.41 8.67
N GLU A 78 37.35 -2.24 9.98
CA GLU A 78 36.28 -1.82 10.90
C GLU A 78 35.79 -0.40 10.62
N VAL A 79 36.70 0.55 10.37
CA VAL A 79 36.33 1.92 9.99
C VAL A 79 35.52 1.92 8.68
N ARG A 80 35.90 1.08 7.71
CA ARG A 80 35.11 0.90 6.48
C ARG A 80 33.74 0.27 6.73
N ARG A 81 33.63 -0.70 7.65
CA ARG A 81 32.35 -1.32 8.04
C ARG A 81 31.43 -0.31 8.73
N LYS A 82 31.94 0.46 9.69
CA LYS A 82 31.20 1.54 10.38
C LYS A 82 30.70 2.59 9.39
N LYS A 83 31.56 3.07 8.48
CA LYS A 83 31.19 4.05 7.44
C LYS A 83 30.14 3.51 6.45
N ARG A 84 30.20 2.22 6.10
CA ARG A 84 29.17 1.56 5.26
C ARG A 84 27.84 1.40 6.01
N ALA A 85 27.88 1.04 7.28
CA ALA A 85 26.69 0.91 8.12
C ALA A 85 26.00 2.27 8.31
N GLU A 86 26.76 3.34 8.55
CA GLU A 86 26.25 4.70 8.67
C GLU A 86 25.61 5.20 7.37
N LEU A 87 26.27 4.98 6.21
CA LEU A 87 25.69 5.32 4.91
C LEU A 87 24.41 4.52 4.60
N LYS A 88 24.36 3.24 5.02
CA LYS A 88 23.16 2.40 4.88
C LYS A 88 22.03 2.93 5.75
N ALA A 89 22.31 3.28 7.01
CA ALA A 89 21.33 3.86 7.93
C ALA A 89 20.82 5.22 7.42
N LYS A 90 21.70 6.10 6.93
CA LYS A 90 21.31 7.39 6.35
C LYS A 90 20.42 7.25 5.11
N ARG A 91 20.71 6.25 4.26
CA ARG A 91 19.86 5.92 3.11
C ARG A 91 18.52 5.32 3.51
N ALA A 92 18.48 4.47 4.53
CA ALA A 92 17.24 3.92 5.08
C ALA A 92 16.33 5.04 5.61
N LYS A 93 16.87 5.94 6.45
CA LYS A 93 16.13 7.11 6.96
C LYS A 93 15.59 8.01 5.85
N LEU A 94 16.41 8.30 4.82
CA LEU A 94 15.96 9.10 3.68
C LEU A 94 14.83 8.40 2.89
N ARG A 95 14.88 7.07 2.78
CA ARG A 95 13.84 6.29 2.08
C ARG A 95 12.54 6.28 2.88
N GLU A 96 12.62 6.05 4.18
CA GLU A 96 11.46 6.12 5.10
C GLU A 96 10.80 7.51 5.03
N GLU A 97 11.60 8.58 5.10
CA GLU A 97 11.10 9.96 4.99
C GLU A 97 10.43 10.22 3.62
N GLN A 98 11.01 9.71 2.53
CA GLN A 98 10.40 9.82 1.19
C GLN A 98 9.09 9.02 1.08
N GLU A 99 9.00 7.85 1.72
CA GLU A 99 7.79 7.03 1.76
C GLU A 99 6.69 7.71 2.59
N GLN A 100 7.05 8.30 3.74
CA GLN A 100 6.15 9.12 4.56
C GLN A 100 5.63 10.34 3.81
N ARG A 101 6.50 11.13 3.16
CA ARG A 101 6.09 12.28 2.35
C ARG A 101 5.12 11.88 1.23
N LYS A 102 5.39 10.77 0.53
CA LYS A 102 4.48 10.25 -0.51
C LYS A 102 3.14 9.82 0.06
N LEU A 103 3.12 9.22 1.24
CA LEU A 103 1.89 8.83 1.92
C LEU A 103 1.06 10.06 2.33
N GLU A 104 1.70 11.07 2.90
CA GLU A 104 1.06 12.34 3.25
C GLU A 104 0.51 13.06 2.02
N GLU A 105 1.26 13.12 0.92
CA GLU A 105 0.78 13.71 -0.33
C GLU A 105 -0.45 12.97 -0.87
N LYS A 106 -0.45 11.63 -0.81
CA LYS A 106 -1.62 10.83 -1.20
C LYS A 106 -2.81 11.11 -0.28
N ARG A 107 -2.57 11.24 1.03
CA ARG A 107 -3.60 11.58 2.02
C ARG A 107 -4.20 12.95 1.75
N LYS A 108 -3.38 13.98 1.55
CA LYS A 108 -3.81 15.35 1.22
C LYS A 108 -4.62 15.39 -0.07
N LYS A 109 -4.14 14.73 -1.14
CA LYS A 109 -4.88 14.64 -2.41
C LYS A 109 -6.24 13.95 -2.24
N ARG A 110 -6.30 12.91 -1.39
CA ARG A 110 -7.55 12.22 -1.06
C ARG A 110 -8.50 13.15 -0.29
N GLU A 111 -8.02 13.82 0.75
CA GLU A 111 -8.82 14.76 1.55
C GLU A 111 -9.35 15.93 0.71
N GLU A 112 -8.54 16.48 -0.19
CA GLU A 112 -8.95 17.52 -1.13
C GLU A 112 -10.00 17.00 -2.12
N PHE A 113 -9.81 15.79 -2.63
CA PHE A 113 -10.79 15.13 -3.49
C PHE A 113 -12.12 14.91 -2.75
N TRP A 114 -12.08 14.46 -1.50
CA TRP A 114 -13.27 14.29 -0.67
C TRP A 114 -13.96 15.61 -0.38
N ARG A 115 -13.20 16.64 0.02
CA ARG A 115 -13.70 18.00 0.28
C ARG A 115 -14.37 18.60 -0.96
N ARG A 116 -13.78 18.41 -2.15
CA ARG A 116 -14.34 18.92 -3.41
C ARG A 116 -15.67 18.25 -3.77
N ASN A 117 -15.86 16.99 -3.39
CA ASN A 117 -17.10 16.25 -3.63
C ASN A 117 -18.08 16.33 -2.45
N GLY A 118 -17.78 17.10 -1.40
CA GLY A 118 -18.63 17.20 -0.21
C GLY A 118 -18.78 15.87 0.54
N TYR A 119 -17.80 14.98 0.44
CA TYR A 119 -17.85 13.64 1.01
C TYR A 119 -17.26 13.58 2.41
N THR A 120 -17.95 12.88 3.31
CA THR A 120 -17.44 12.48 4.62
C THR A 120 -17.54 10.97 4.75
N SER A 121 -16.42 10.33 5.11
CA SER A 121 -16.39 8.88 5.28
C SER A 121 -17.24 8.46 6.48
N GLN A 122 -18.05 7.42 6.29
CA GLN A 122 -18.78 6.74 7.37
C GLN A 122 -18.04 5.50 7.90
N ASN A 123 -16.77 5.32 7.50
CA ASN A 123 -15.95 4.22 7.97
C ASN A 123 -15.64 4.39 9.46
N CYS A 124 -15.90 3.35 10.25
CA CYS A 124 -15.49 3.29 11.64
C CYS A 124 -13.96 3.36 11.73
N PRO A 125 -13.39 4.30 12.50
CA PRO A 125 -11.96 4.28 12.76
C PRO A 125 -11.59 3.02 13.53
N LEU A 126 -10.53 2.36 13.09
CA LEU A 126 -9.79 1.41 13.93
C LEU A 126 -8.72 2.24 14.65
N GLU A 127 -9.00 2.74 15.85
CA GLU A 127 -7.94 3.29 16.71
C GLU A 127 -6.85 2.22 16.91
N GLY A 128 -5.61 2.59 16.66
CA GLY A 128 -4.46 1.69 16.52
C GLY A 128 -3.60 1.89 15.25
N SER A 129 -3.92 2.85 14.37
CA SER A 129 -3.02 3.29 13.28
C SER A 129 -2.24 4.58 13.58
N SER A 130 -2.57 5.24 14.70
CA SER A 130 -1.74 6.25 15.35
C SER A 130 -1.18 5.59 16.61
N GLU A 131 0.10 5.75 16.89
CA GLU A 131 0.84 5.15 18.01
C GLU A 131 0.42 5.73 19.39
N GLU A 132 -0.86 6.00 19.60
CA GLU A 132 -1.37 6.56 20.84
C GLU A 132 -2.57 5.73 21.31
N GLU A 133 -2.40 5.17 22.51
CA GLU A 133 -3.41 4.61 23.41
C GLU A 133 -3.86 3.16 23.12
N GLU A 134 -2.95 2.21 23.38
CA GLU A 134 -3.33 0.94 24.03
C GLU A 134 -3.69 1.23 25.50
N GLU A 135 -4.88 1.78 25.74
CA GLU A 135 -5.57 1.47 27.01
C GLU A 135 -6.28 0.13 26.79
N GLU A 136 -5.55 -0.96 27.04
CA GLU A 136 -6.17 -2.24 27.39
C GLU A 136 -6.88 -2.07 28.74
N GLY A 137 -8.06 -1.47 28.70
CA GLY A 137 -9.06 -1.66 29.74
C GLY A 137 -9.53 -3.10 29.66
N GLU A 138 -8.97 -3.97 30.51
CA GLU A 138 -9.59 -5.23 30.88
C GLU A 138 -10.89 -4.92 31.61
N GLU A 139 -11.94 -4.61 30.86
CA GLU A 139 -13.30 -4.62 31.39
C GLU A 139 -13.70 -6.09 31.55
N GLU A 140 -13.52 -6.62 32.76
CA GLU A 140 -14.18 -7.82 33.26
C GLU A 140 -15.70 -7.57 33.32
N GLU A 141 -16.35 -7.42 32.15
CA GLU A 141 -17.80 -7.44 32.06
C GLU A 141 -18.30 -8.89 32.12
N GLU A 142 -19.18 -9.11 33.11
CA GLU A 142 -19.86 -10.35 33.48
C GLU A 142 -20.15 -11.27 32.26
N GLU A 143 -19.66 -12.51 32.32
CA GLU A 143 -19.72 -13.52 31.25
C GLU A 143 -21.15 -13.95 30.84
N GLU A 144 -22.19 -13.36 31.42
CA GLU A 144 -23.51 -13.98 31.46
C GLU A 144 -24.37 -13.80 30.20
N GLU A 145 -23.98 -13.00 29.18
CA GLU A 145 -24.82 -12.79 27.98
C GLU A 145 -24.11 -12.85 26.61
N ARG A 146 -22.95 -13.52 26.49
CA ARG A 146 -22.27 -13.68 25.19
C ARG A 146 -22.83 -14.82 24.32
N GLN A 147 -24.12 -15.14 24.43
CA GLN A 147 -24.73 -16.22 23.66
C GLN A 147 -25.31 -15.72 22.33
N ILE A 148 -24.93 -16.38 21.23
CA ILE A 148 -25.51 -16.13 19.90
C ILE A 148 -26.92 -16.74 19.85
N ASN A 149 -27.92 -15.87 19.68
CA ASN A 149 -29.33 -16.27 19.56
C ASN A 149 -29.71 -16.46 18.08
N TYR A 150 -30.25 -17.63 17.75
CA TYR A 150 -30.75 -17.93 16.41
C TYR A 150 -32.26 -17.69 16.35
N VAL A 151 -32.68 -16.83 15.43
CA VAL A 151 -34.09 -16.43 15.26
C VAL A 151 -34.47 -16.52 13.78
N VAL A 152 -35.71 -16.92 13.50
CA VAL A 152 -36.28 -16.91 12.15
C VAL A 152 -37.08 -15.62 11.97
N GLY A 153 -36.71 -14.79 10.99
CA GLY A 153 -37.38 -13.53 10.72
C GLY A 153 -36.63 -12.68 9.69
N ASP A 154 -37.08 -11.43 9.55
CA ASP A 154 -36.41 -10.45 8.70
C ASP A 154 -35.27 -9.77 9.48
N VAL A 155 -34.04 -10.00 9.02
CA VAL A 155 -32.82 -9.41 9.61
C VAL A 155 -32.86 -7.88 9.54
N THR A 156 -33.58 -7.31 8.57
CA THR A 156 -33.72 -5.86 8.45
C THR A 156 -34.64 -5.27 9.51
N GLN A 157 -35.32 -6.06 10.34
CA GLN A 157 -36.19 -5.57 11.41
C GLN A 157 -35.83 -6.26 12.74
N PRO A 158 -34.77 -5.79 13.42
CA PRO A 158 -34.28 -6.42 14.64
C PRO A 158 -35.36 -6.43 15.72
N GLN A 159 -35.69 -7.64 16.18
CA GLN A 159 -36.64 -7.91 17.25
C GLN A 159 -35.92 -7.98 18.60
N ASN A 160 -36.65 -7.85 19.69
CA ASN A 160 -36.15 -8.05 21.07
C ASN A 160 -35.05 -7.09 21.54
N THR A 161 -34.87 -5.91 20.93
CA THR A 161 -33.85 -4.95 21.41
C THR A 161 -34.41 -3.92 22.40
N GLY A 162 -35.72 -3.91 22.68
CA GLY A 162 -36.34 -2.93 23.59
C GLY A 162 -36.06 -1.48 23.16
N SER A 163 -35.42 -0.69 24.04
CA SER A 163 -34.98 0.67 23.76
C SER A 163 -33.54 0.79 23.25
N SER A 164 -32.83 -0.34 23.09
CA SER A 164 -31.43 -0.37 22.69
C SER A 164 -31.26 -0.26 21.17
N ASP A 165 -30.18 0.41 20.78
CA ASP A 165 -29.72 0.51 19.40
C ASP A 165 -29.41 -0.88 18.82
N ALA A 166 -29.66 -1.05 17.53
CA ALA A 166 -29.40 -2.30 16.81
C ALA A 166 -28.44 -2.06 15.63
N ILE A 167 -27.46 -2.95 15.47
CA ILE A 167 -26.52 -2.91 14.34
C ILE A 167 -26.69 -4.17 13.50
N ILE A 168 -27.18 -4.00 12.28
CA ILE A 168 -27.30 -5.06 11.28
C ILE A 168 -25.97 -5.19 10.55
N ILE A 169 -25.34 -6.35 10.62
CA ILE A 169 -24.05 -6.59 9.97
C ILE A 169 -24.28 -7.14 8.56
N HIS A 170 -23.68 -6.51 7.55
CA HIS A 170 -23.71 -6.98 6.17
C HIS A 170 -22.31 -6.95 5.55
N CYS A 171 -21.89 -8.08 4.96
CA CYS A 171 -20.64 -8.16 4.21
C CYS A 171 -20.85 -7.68 2.77
N VAL A 172 -20.00 -6.76 2.32
CA VAL A 172 -20.02 -6.19 0.97
C VAL A 172 -18.66 -6.35 0.27
N ASP A 173 -18.65 -6.09 -1.04
CA ASP A 173 -17.43 -6.02 -1.83
C ASP A 173 -16.80 -4.61 -1.83
N ASP A 174 -15.69 -4.44 -2.54
CA ASP A 174 -14.99 -3.17 -2.72
C ASP A 174 -15.43 -2.43 -4.01
N SER A 175 -16.53 -2.87 -4.62
CA SER A 175 -16.88 -2.46 -5.99
C SER A 175 -17.67 -1.16 -6.06
N GLY A 176 -18.33 -0.77 -4.97
CA GLY A 176 -19.23 0.38 -4.95
C GLY A 176 -20.50 0.20 -5.78
N ARG A 177 -20.85 -1.04 -6.14
CA ARG A 177 -22.08 -1.36 -6.87
C ARG A 177 -23.06 -2.11 -5.98
N TRP A 178 -24.23 -1.52 -5.75
CA TRP A 178 -25.24 -2.17 -4.92
C TRP A 178 -25.78 -3.45 -5.57
N GLY A 179 -25.94 -4.49 -4.76
CA GLY A 179 -26.42 -5.80 -5.22
C GLY A 179 -27.90 -5.79 -5.60
N ARG A 180 -28.31 -6.85 -6.31
CA ARG A 180 -29.73 -7.12 -6.61
C ARG A 180 -30.15 -8.41 -5.93
N GLY A 181 -31.18 -8.33 -5.09
CA GLY A 181 -31.72 -9.45 -4.32
C GLY A 181 -31.11 -9.61 -2.94
N GLY A 182 -31.61 -10.60 -2.19
CA GLY A 182 -31.15 -10.92 -0.83
C GLY A 182 -31.23 -9.72 0.12
N LEU A 183 -30.23 -9.62 1.00
CA LEU A 183 -30.17 -8.54 1.99
C LEU A 183 -30.00 -7.15 1.38
N PHE A 184 -29.38 -7.03 0.20
CA PHE A 184 -29.27 -5.74 -0.51
C PHE A 184 -30.65 -5.16 -0.82
N SER A 185 -31.55 -5.97 -1.40
CA SER A 185 -32.90 -5.51 -1.73
C SER A 185 -33.77 -5.30 -0.49
N ALA A 186 -33.62 -6.14 0.54
CA ALA A 186 -34.35 -5.95 1.79
C ALA A 186 -33.94 -4.64 2.48
N LEU A 187 -32.64 -4.33 2.52
CA LEU A 187 -32.12 -3.07 3.04
C LEU A 187 -32.61 -1.88 2.21
N SER A 188 -32.55 -1.94 0.87
CA SER A 188 -33.08 -0.87 0.01
C SER A 188 -34.57 -0.63 0.20
N ALA A 189 -35.36 -1.67 0.50
CA ALA A 189 -36.78 -1.54 0.79
C ALA A 189 -37.02 -0.85 2.14
N ARG A 190 -36.15 -1.10 3.13
CA ARG A 190 -36.19 -0.45 4.44
C ARG A 190 -35.64 0.98 4.41
N SER A 191 -34.56 1.24 3.68
CA SER A 191 -33.83 2.50 3.66
C SER A 191 -32.97 2.63 2.38
N PRO A 192 -33.06 3.74 1.62
CA PRO A 192 -32.13 4.02 0.54
C PRO A 192 -30.72 4.42 1.03
N GLN A 193 -30.53 4.80 2.30
CA GLN A 193 -29.27 5.34 2.81
C GLN A 193 -28.08 4.38 2.63
N PRO A 194 -28.16 3.08 3.00
CA PRO A 194 -27.04 2.16 2.82
C PRO A 194 -26.58 2.07 1.37
N GLN A 195 -27.51 2.07 0.42
CA GLN A 195 -27.20 2.05 -1.00
C GLN A 195 -26.48 3.33 -1.43
N VAL A 196 -27.05 4.49 -1.11
CA VAL A 196 -26.49 5.80 -1.49
C VAL A 196 -25.08 5.97 -0.93
N HIS A 197 -24.88 5.65 0.35
CA HIS A 197 -23.58 5.78 1.00
C HIS A 197 -22.55 4.78 0.47
N TYR A 198 -22.95 3.54 0.20
CA TYR A 198 -22.06 2.54 -0.38
C TYR A 198 -21.59 2.90 -1.78
N GLU A 199 -22.51 3.33 -2.65
CA GLU A 199 -22.18 3.74 -4.01
C GLU A 199 -21.31 5.01 -4.01
N LEU A 200 -21.61 5.98 -3.14
CA LEU A 200 -20.79 7.17 -2.95
C LEU A 200 -19.39 6.82 -2.44
N ALA A 201 -19.26 5.96 -1.43
CA ALA A 201 -17.96 5.50 -0.94
C ALA A 201 -17.13 4.83 -2.04
N GLY A 202 -17.78 4.07 -2.94
CA GLY A 202 -17.15 3.52 -4.14
C GLY A 202 -16.61 4.59 -5.10
N GLN A 203 -17.41 5.61 -5.41
CA GLN A 203 -16.98 6.75 -6.24
C GLN A 203 -15.82 7.50 -5.60
N MET A 204 -15.83 7.60 -4.27
CA MET A 204 -14.83 8.30 -3.48
C MET A 204 -13.57 7.47 -3.18
N LYS A 205 -13.52 6.22 -3.66
CA LYS A 205 -12.44 5.23 -3.42
C LYS A 205 -12.16 5.04 -1.94
N ASP A 206 -13.23 4.91 -1.18
CA ASP A 206 -13.22 4.78 0.28
C ASP A 206 -13.66 3.38 0.74
N LEU A 207 -13.71 2.41 -0.17
CA LEU A 207 -14.02 1.01 0.14
C LEU A 207 -12.73 0.20 0.16
N HIS A 208 -12.11 0.02 1.34
CA HIS A 208 -10.95 -0.85 1.48
C HIS A 208 -11.29 -2.08 2.32
N LEU A 209 -10.58 -3.18 2.08
CA LEU A 209 -10.81 -4.41 2.83
C LEU A 209 -10.61 -4.21 4.33
N GLY A 210 -11.59 -4.67 5.11
CA GLY A 210 -11.62 -4.54 6.57
C GLY A 210 -12.18 -3.20 7.07
N ASP A 211 -12.57 -2.30 6.16
CA ASP A 211 -13.38 -1.14 6.51
C ASP A 211 -14.80 -1.55 6.87
N ALA A 212 -15.42 -0.79 7.77
CA ALA A 212 -16.77 -1.00 8.25
C ALA A 212 -17.52 0.33 8.23
N HIS A 213 -18.41 0.52 7.26
CA HIS A 213 -19.18 1.75 7.14
C HIS A 213 -20.49 1.64 7.92
N ILE A 214 -20.74 2.58 8.83
CA ILE A 214 -21.96 2.60 9.66
C ILE A 214 -22.94 3.60 9.07
N VAL A 215 -24.11 3.09 8.67
CA VAL A 215 -25.15 3.87 8.00
C VAL A 215 -26.45 3.73 8.80
N PRO A 216 -27.14 4.83 9.16
CA PRO A 216 -28.46 4.76 9.78
C PRO A 216 -29.52 4.21 8.80
N VAL A 217 -30.50 3.47 9.30
CA VAL A 217 -31.56 2.83 8.47
C VAL A 217 -33.00 3.12 8.93
N ASP A 218 -33.17 4.08 9.83
CA ASP A 218 -34.47 4.49 10.37
C ASP A 218 -35.16 5.61 9.57
N ASP A 219 -34.78 5.84 8.31
CA ASP A 219 -35.31 6.97 7.53
C ASP A 219 -36.69 6.71 6.92
N VAL A 220 -36.97 5.50 6.43
CA VAL A 220 -38.29 5.13 5.86
C VAL A 220 -39.09 4.27 6.83
N MET A 221 -38.44 3.29 7.47
CA MET A 221 -39.07 2.45 8.50
C MET A 221 -38.26 2.55 9.80
N SER A 222 -38.79 3.30 10.76
CA SER A 222 -38.19 3.50 12.09
C SER A 222 -38.92 2.68 13.14
N ARG A 223 -38.20 2.33 14.21
CA ARG A 223 -38.78 1.71 15.41
C ARG A 223 -39.25 2.78 16.41
N PRO A 224 -40.20 2.45 17.31
CA PRO A 224 -40.68 3.40 18.31
C PRO A 224 -39.61 3.81 19.34
N SER A 225 -38.57 3.00 19.53
CA SER A 225 -37.44 3.29 20.41
C SER A 225 -36.15 2.63 19.91
N GLY A 226 -35.02 3.29 20.14
CA GLY A 226 -33.69 2.87 19.68
C GLY A 226 -33.37 3.35 18.25
N ALA A 227 -32.08 3.39 17.91
CA ALA A 227 -31.60 3.69 16.58
C ALA A 227 -31.02 2.44 15.90
N ASP A 228 -31.47 2.15 14.69
CA ASP A 228 -31.00 1.07 13.87
C ASP A 228 -29.99 1.57 12.83
N MET A 229 -28.92 0.81 12.74
CA MET A 229 -27.83 1.06 11.81
C MET A 229 -27.47 -0.21 11.07
N VAL A 230 -26.88 -0.04 9.90
CA VAL A 230 -26.23 -1.12 9.15
C VAL A 230 -24.74 -0.89 9.16
N ALA A 231 -23.99 -1.94 9.49
CA ALA A 231 -22.56 -2.02 9.31
C ALA A 231 -22.24 -2.74 8.00
N LEU A 232 -21.81 -1.98 7.00
CA LEU A 232 -21.32 -2.50 5.72
C LEU A 232 -19.82 -2.82 5.86
N ILE A 233 -19.50 -4.10 6.08
CA ILE A 233 -18.13 -4.57 6.23
C ILE A 233 -17.58 -4.98 4.85
N VAL A 234 -16.53 -4.32 4.41
CA VAL A 234 -15.86 -4.62 3.14
C VAL A 234 -14.99 -5.86 3.32
N ALA A 235 -15.54 -7.04 3.05
CA ALA A 235 -14.88 -8.33 3.26
C ALA A 235 -14.63 -9.11 1.97
N GLN A 236 -15.11 -8.62 0.83
CA GLN A 236 -14.95 -9.26 -0.48
C GLN A 236 -14.25 -8.33 -1.46
N VAL A 237 -13.56 -8.92 -2.44
CA VAL A 237 -12.95 -8.19 -3.55
C VAL A 237 -13.69 -8.56 -4.82
N ARG A 238 -14.03 -7.56 -5.62
CA ARG A 238 -14.51 -7.77 -6.98
C ARG A 238 -13.40 -7.46 -7.97
N GLU A 239 -12.98 -8.49 -8.69
CA GLU A 239 -12.01 -8.35 -9.75
C GLU A 239 -12.59 -7.59 -10.96
N ALA A 240 -11.72 -7.02 -11.80
CA ALA A 240 -12.11 -6.26 -12.98
C ALA A 240 -12.99 -7.05 -13.98
N GLY A 241 -12.86 -8.39 -14.01
CA GLY A 241 -13.73 -9.28 -14.80
C GLY A 241 -15.11 -9.55 -14.17
N GLY A 242 -15.45 -8.87 -13.07
CA GLY A 242 -16.71 -9.04 -12.36
C GLY A 242 -16.77 -10.27 -11.45
N ARG A 243 -15.69 -11.07 -11.37
CA ARG A 243 -15.60 -12.21 -10.45
C ARG A 243 -15.52 -11.71 -9.01
N LEU A 244 -16.44 -12.21 -8.18
CA LEU A 244 -16.47 -11.93 -6.75
C LEU A 244 -15.59 -12.94 -6.02
N SER A 245 -14.73 -12.47 -5.11
CA SER A 245 -13.96 -13.37 -4.25
C SER A 245 -14.84 -14.00 -3.16
N GLY A 246 -14.36 -15.09 -2.56
CA GLY A 246 -14.86 -15.53 -1.26
C GLY A 246 -14.70 -14.43 -0.20
N ILE A 247 -15.42 -14.58 0.91
CA ILE A 247 -15.29 -13.70 2.08
C ILE A 247 -13.88 -13.87 2.65
N ARG A 248 -13.15 -12.77 2.76
CA ARG A 248 -11.83 -12.74 3.39
C ARG A 248 -12.02 -12.64 4.90
N LEU A 249 -11.73 -13.73 5.61
CA LEU A 249 -11.92 -13.81 7.05
C LEU A 249 -11.10 -12.76 7.81
N SER A 250 -9.87 -12.45 7.38
CA SER A 250 -9.07 -11.39 8.02
C SER A 250 -9.74 -10.03 7.95
N ALA A 251 -10.29 -9.66 6.78
CA ALA A 251 -11.02 -8.42 6.59
C ALA A 251 -12.32 -8.41 7.42
N LEU A 252 -13.06 -9.52 7.44
CA LEU A 252 -14.26 -9.66 8.26
C LEU A 252 -13.94 -9.49 9.76
N THR A 253 -12.88 -10.13 10.26
CA THR A 253 -12.44 -9.99 11.66
C THR A 253 -12.12 -8.54 11.99
N THR A 254 -11.35 -7.85 11.16
CA THR A 254 -11.04 -6.43 11.36
C THR A 254 -12.30 -5.56 11.35
N GLY A 255 -13.22 -5.81 10.43
CA GLY A 255 -14.49 -5.09 10.36
C GLY A 255 -15.36 -5.31 11.61
N LEU A 256 -15.48 -6.56 12.07
CA LEU A 256 -16.21 -6.90 13.29
C LEU A 256 -15.58 -6.27 14.53
N GLN A 257 -14.25 -6.23 14.63
CA GLN A 257 -13.56 -5.53 15.72
C GLN A 257 -13.89 -4.03 15.74
N ARG A 258 -13.93 -3.36 14.57
CA ARG A 258 -14.36 -1.95 14.47
C ARG A 258 -15.80 -1.76 14.93
N VAL A 259 -16.71 -2.64 14.49
CA VAL A 259 -18.12 -2.59 14.88
C VAL A 259 -18.29 -2.84 16.38
N ALA A 260 -17.59 -3.83 16.94
CA ALA A 260 -17.64 -4.15 18.36
C ALA A 260 -17.21 -2.96 19.23
N ARG A 261 -16.10 -2.30 18.88
CA ARG A 261 -15.66 -1.08 19.59
C ARG A 261 -16.66 0.05 19.49
N LEU A 262 -17.27 0.27 18.31
CA LEU A 262 -18.33 1.27 18.17
C LEU A 262 -19.56 0.92 19.01
N ALA A 263 -19.94 -0.36 19.09
CA ALA A 263 -21.05 -0.81 19.92
C ALA A 263 -20.77 -0.59 21.41
N LEU A 264 -19.54 -0.87 21.88
CA LEU A 264 -19.11 -0.61 23.26
C LEU A 264 -19.16 0.89 23.59
N ARG A 265 -18.62 1.76 22.72
CA ARG A 265 -18.68 3.22 22.90
C ARG A 265 -20.10 3.76 23.01
N ARG A 266 -21.05 3.15 22.31
CA ARG A 266 -22.47 3.54 22.35
C ARG A 266 -23.21 3.00 23.56
N LYS A 267 -22.78 1.87 24.11
CA LYS A 267 -23.29 1.32 25.38
C LYS A 267 -22.71 2.02 26.61
N GLY A 268 -21.49 2.57 26.50
CA GLY A 268 -20.83 3.30 27.58
C GLY A 268 -21.63 4.53 28.06
N PRO A 269 -21.34 5.04 29.27
CA PRO A 269 -22.09 6.14 29.86
C PRO A 269 -22.06 7.33 28.90
N SER A 270 -23.25 7.79 28.52
CA SER A 270 -23.42 9.05 27.81
C SER A 270 -22.82 10.14 28.69
N LEU A 271 -21.62 10.60 28.34
CA LEU A 271 -21.04 11.83 28.87
C LEU A 271 -21.89 12.99 28.33
N LEU A 272 -23.05 13.19 28.96
CA LEU A 272 -23.86 14.38 28.85
C LEU A 272 -23.06 15.50 29.52
N SER A 273 -22.45 16.35 28.67
CA SER A 273 -21.99 17.69 29.03
C SER A 273 -23.15 18.67 29.12
#